data_AF-A0A842NNY5-F1
#
_entry.id   AF-A0A842NNY5-F1
#
_cell.length_a   1.000
_cell.length_b   1.000
_cell.length_c   1.000
_cell.angle_alpha   90.00
_cell.angle_beta   90.00
_cell.angle_gamma   90.00
#
_symmetry.space_group_name_H-M   'P 1'
#
loop_
_entity.id
_entity.type
_entity.pdbx_description
1 polymer ?
#
loop_
_entity_poly.entity_id
_entity_poly.type
_entity_poly.pdbx_seq_one_letter_code
_entity_poly.pdbx_strand_id
1 'polypeptide(L)' 'RAVSDTAKWGGLTLGPKIIDEHVEKNMREALKSVQDGSFAKAWIAESKSGAKKFDELMAECDSLEIEKVGKKIRQMSGLE' A
#
# COMPACT_ATOMS: atom_id res chain seq x y z
N ARG A 1 -1.07 18.63 -16.61
CA ARG A 1 -1.24 20.11 -16.72
C ARG A 1 -2.54 20.63 -16.07
N ALA A 2 -3.34 19.77 -15.45
CA ALA A 2 -4.68 20.10 -14.92
C ALA A 2 -4.72 20.64 -13.47
N VAL A 3 -3.56 20.90 -12.85
CA VAL A 3 -3.46 21.47 -11.49
C VAL A 3 -2.76 22.82 -11.54
N SER A 4 -2.84 23.59 -10.45
CA SER A 4 -2.19 24.91 -10.33
C SER A 4 -0.67 24.83 -10.44
N ASP A 5 -0.03 25.95 -10.79
CA ASP A 5 1.43 26.00 -10.90
C ASP A 5 2.13 25.76 -9.56
N THR A 6 1.54 26.20 -8.44
CA THR A 6 2.02 25.87 -7.09
C THR A 6 2.03 24.36 -6.84
N ALA A 7 0.97 23.64 -7.24
CA ALA A 7 0.91 22.20 -7.08
C ALA A 7 1.93 21.48 -7.98
N LYS A 8 2.18 21.99 -9.20
CA LYS A 8 3.24 21.45 -10.08
C LYS A 8 4.62 21.61 -9.44
N TRP A 9 4.92 22.81 -8.94
CA TRP A 9 6.18 23.09 -8.24
C TRP A 9 6.36 22.16 -7.04
N GLY A 10 5.32 22.01 -6.20
CA GLY A 10 5.33 21.07 -5.08
C GLY A 10 5.57 19.64 -5.53
N GLY A 11 4.84 19.14 -6.52
CA GLY A 11 5.01 17.76 -7.02
C GLY A 11 6.40 17.49 -7.57
N LEU A 12 6.98 18.43 -8.32
CA LEU A 12 8.31 18.26 -8.92
C LEU A 12 9.45 18.38 -7.90
N THR A 13 9.27 19.15 -6.82
CA THR A 13 10.33 19.40 -5.83
C THR A 13 10.23 18.50 -4.60
N LEU A 14 9.03 18.12 -4.19
CA LEU A 14 8.79 17.28 -3.01
C LEU A 14 8.57 15.81 -3.39
N GLY A 15 8.06 15.52 -4.59
CA GLY A 15 7.84 14.15 -5.05
C GLY A 15 9.10 13.27 -4.91
N PRO A 16 10.26 13.68 -5.45
CA PRO A 16 11.51 12.92 -5.31
C PRO A 16 12.06 12.81 -3.89
N LYS A 17 11.58 13.64 -2.94
CA LYS A 17 11.96 13.54 -1.53
C LYS A 17 11.14 12.50 -0.77
N ILE A 18 9.94 12.18 -1.27
CA ILE A 18 9.06 11.17 -0.68
C ILE A 18 9.30 9.82 -1.37
N ILE A 19 9.42 9.83 -2.70
CA ILE A 19 9.70 8.67 -3.53
C ILE A 19 11.10 8.84 -4.11
N ASP A 20 12.09 8.35 -3.37
CA ASP A 20 13.52 8.46 -3.70
C ASP A 20 14.09 7.11 -4.21
N GLU A 21 15.40 7.04 -4.37
CA GLU A 21 16.11 5.83 -4.81
C GLU A 21 15.93 4.64 -3.86
N HIS A 22 15.68 4.88 -2.57
CA HIS A 22 15.41 3.81 -1.61
C HIS A 22 14.08 3.13 -1.92
N VAL A 23 13.06 3.89 -2.29
CA VAL A 23 11.77 3.32 -2.70
C VAL A 23 11.92 2.47 -3.97
N GLU A 24 12.70 2.92 -4.96
CA GLU A 24 12.99 2.11 -6.15
C GLU A 24 13.72 0.80 -5.80
N LYS A 25 14.70 0.88 -4.89
CA LYS A 25 15.41 -0.31 -4.39
C LYS A 25 14.45 -1.32 -3.78
N ASN A 26 13.55 -0.87 -2.90
CA ASN A 26 12.54 -1.74 -2.28
C ASN A 26 11.63 -2.40 -3.34
N MET A 27 11.24 -1.66 -4.38
CA MET A 27 10.46 -2.20 -5.50
C MET A 27 11.23 -3.30 -6.26
N ARG A 28 12.53 -3.11 -6.49
CA ARG A 28 13.39 -4.10 -7.17
C ARG A 28 13.57 -5.36 -6.34
N GLU A 29 13.70 -5.23 -5.02
CA GLU A 29 13.79 -6.37 -4.09
C GLU A 29 12.47 -7.15 -4.06
N ALA A 30 11.34 -6.45 -3.97
CA ALA A 30 10.02 -7.07 -4.06
C ALA A 30 9.85 -7.82 -5.39
N LEU A 31 10.21 -7.21 -6.53
CA LEU A 31 10.16 -7.85 -7.84
C LEU A 31 11.02 -9.12 -7.89
N LYS A 32 12.25 -9.06 -7.36
CA LYS A 32 13.14 -10.23 -7.30
C LYS A 32 12.48 -11.39 -6.54
N SER A 33 11.87 -11.11 -5.39
CA SER A 33 11.20 -12.13 -4.56
C SER A 33 10.01 -12.81 -5.26
N VAL A 34 9.33 -12.07 -6.16
CA VAL A 34 8.26 -12.61 -6.98
C VAL A 34 8.84 -13.47 -8.11
N GLN A 35 9.87 -12.98 -8.80
CA GLN A 35 10.49 -13.67 -9.94
C GLN A 35 11.22 -14.96 -9.54
N ASP A 36 11.89 -14.97 -8.39
CA ASP A 36 12.58 -16.16 -7.88
C ASP A 36 11.64 -17.14 -7.13
N GLY A 37 10.35 -16.78 -6.99
CA GLY A 37 9.30 -17.60 -6.39
C GLY A 37 9.36 -17.70 -4.87
N SER A 38 10.26 -16.98 -4.19
CA SER A 38 10.33 -16.95 -2.72
C SER A 38 9.04 -16.40 -2.10
N PHE A 39 8.45 -15.36 -2.70
CA PHE A 39 7.17 -14.81 -2.27
C PHE A 39 6.05 -15.86 -2.33
N ALA A 40 5.94 -16.57 -3.45
CA ALA A 40 4.92 -17.60 -3.63
C ALA A 40 5.09 -18.77 -2.64
N LYS A 41 6.32 -19.19 -2.37
CA LYS A 41 6.61 -20.22 -1.36
C LYS A 41 6.20 -19.78 0.04
N ALA A 42 6.50 -18.53 0.42
CA ALA A 42 6.10 -17.96 1.71
C ALA A 42 4.58 -17.93 1.85
N TRP A 43 3.86 -17.47 0.82
CA TRP A 43 2.40 -17.44 0.82
C TRP A 43 1.78 -18.85 0.94
N ILE A 44 2.27 -19.82 0.18
CA ILE A 44 1.76 -21.20 0.25
C ILE A 44 1.98 -21.79 1.65
N ALA A 45 3.13 -21.52 2.27
CA ALA A 45 3.41 -21.98 3.63
C ALA A 45 2.45 -21.35 4.65
N GLU A 46 2.19 -20.05 4.54
CA GLU A 46 1.25 -19.33 5.40
C GLU A 46 -0.20 -19.81 5.20
N SER A 47 -0.63 -20.00 3.96
CA SER A 47 -1.96 -20.54 3.66
C SER A 47 -2.13 -21.95 4.23
N LYS A 48 -1.10 -22.81 4.14
CA LYS A 48 -1.12 -24.16 4.73
C LYS A 48 -1.08 -24.17 6.26
N SER A 49 -0.56 -23.12 6.90
CA SER A 49 -0.56 -22.97 8.37
C SER A 49 -1.88 -22.42 8.92
N GLY A 50 -2.85 -22.14 8.03
CA GLY A 50 -4.16 -21.60 8.38
C GLY A 50 -4.24 -20.07 8.32
N ALA A 51 -3.31 -19.40 7.63
CA ALA A 51 -3.34 -17.98 7.33
C ALA A 51 -3.39 -17.03 8.55
N LYS A 52 -2.90 -17.47 9.71
CA LYS A 52 -2.98 -16.71 10.96
C LYS A 52 -2.35 -15.33 10.85
N LYS A 53 -1.16 -15.24 10.25
CA LYS A 53 -0.46 -13.97 10.11
C LYS A 53 -1.18 -13.05 9.12
N PHE A 54 -1.74 -13.63 8.06
CA PHE A 54 -2.55 -12.89 7.12
C PHE A 54 -3.80 -12.31 7.78
N ASP A 55 -4.52 -13.11 8.57
CA ASP A 55 -5.71 -12.66 9.30
C ASP A 55 -5.39 -11.56 10.31
N GLU A 56 -4.26 -11.67 11.03
CA GLU A 56 -3.76 -10.60 11.91
C GLU A 56 -3.53 -9.29 11.15
N LEU A 57 -2.86 -9.36 10.00
CA LEU A 57 -2.58 -8.19 9.16
C LEU A 57 -3.88 -7.56 8.61
N MET A 58 -4.85 -8.39 8.23
CA MET A 58 -6.17 -7.91 7.78
C MET A 58 -6.94 -7.23 8.91
N ALA A 59 -6.95 -7.81 10.11
CA ALA A 59 -7.59 -7.22 11.28
C ALA A 59 -6.94 -5.88 11.68
N GLU A 60 -5.61 -5.76 11.55
CA GLU A 60 -4.90 -4.50 11.77
C GLU A 60 -5.35 -3.43 10.75
N CYS A 61 -5.42 -3.78 9.45
CA CYS A 61 -5.93 -2.89 8.41
C CYS A 61 -7.36 -2.40 8.70
N ASP A 62 -8.26 -3.31 9.06
CA ASP A 62 -9.66 -2.98 9.40
C ASP A 62 -9.78 -2.07 10.64
N SER A 63 -8.79 -2.13 11.53
CA SER A 63 -8.77 -1.33 12.76
C SER A 63 -8.35 0.12 12.54
N LEU A 64 -7.76 0.44 11.38
CA LEU A 64 -7.21 1.76 11.07
C LEU A 64 -8.28 2.84 11.12
N GLU A 65 -7.91 4.01 11.65
CA GLU A 65 -8.82 5.15 11.76
C GLU A 65 -9.33 5.61 10.38
N ILE A 66 -8.48 5.53 9.36
CA ILE A 66 -8.84 5.89 7.98
C ILE A 66 -10.02 5.06 7.45
N GLU A 67 -10.16 3.79 7.85
CA GLU A 67 -11.28 2.95 7.44
C GLU A 67 -12.57 3.33 8.16
N LYS A 68 -12.50 3.61 9.47
CA LYS A 68 -13.65 4.05 10.28
C LYS A 68 -14.21 5.38 9.77
N VAL A 69 -13.33 6.35 9.56
CA VAL A 69 -13.69 7.69 9.08
C VAL A 69 -14.11 7.62 7.61
N GLY A 70 -13.36 6.89 6.78
CA GLY A 70 -13.61 6.73 5.35
C GLY A 70 -14.99 6.12 5.09
N LYS A 71 -15.37 5.07 5.83
CA LYS A 71 -16.71 4.45 5.73
C LYS A 71 -17.83 5.45 5.95
N LYS A 72 -17.75 6.24 7.03
CA LYS A 72 -18.77 7.26 7.33
C LYS A 72 -18.89 8.29 6.21
N ILE A 73 -17.77 8.75 5.67
CA ILE A 73 -17.76 9.72 4.56
C ILE A 73 -18.39 9.11 3.30
N ARG A 74 -18.06 7.87 2.95
CA ARG A 74 -18.59 7.19 1.77
C ARG A 74 -20.09 6.94 1.88
N GLN A 75 -20.59 6.57 3.06
CA GLN A 75 -22.02 6.47 3.35
C GLN A 75 -22.75 7.80 3.17
N MET A 76 -22.21 8.88 3.73
CA MET A 76 -22.78 10.22 3.55
C MET A 76 -22.77 10.69 2.08
N SER A 77 -21.87 10.12 1.28
CA SER A 77 -21.72 10.42 -0.15
C SER A 77 -22.54 9.49 -1.05
N GLY A 78 -23.27 8.51 -0.49
CA GLY A 78 -24.05 7.52 -1.24
C GLY A 78 -23.22 6.53 -2.07
N LEU A 79 -21.95 6.36 -1.71
CA LEU A 79 -21.05 5.38 -2.35
C LEU A 79 -21.07 4.02 -1.64
N GLU A 80 -21.53 4.01 -0.39
CA GLU A 80 -21.76 2.86 0.49
C GLU A 80 -23.10 2.97 1.21
#